data_AF-A0A5P2HES5-F1
#
_entry.id   AF-A0A5P2HES5-F1
#
_cell.length_a   1.000
_cell.length_b   1.000
_cell.length_c   1.000
_cell.angle_alpha   90.00
_cell.angle_beta   90.00
_cell.angle_gamma   90.00
#
_symmetry.space_group_name_H-M   'P 1'
#
loop_
_entity.id
_entity.type
_entity.pdbx_description
1 polymer ?
#
loop_
_entity_poly.entity_id
_entity_poly.type
_entity_poly.pdbx_seq_one_letter_code
_entity_poly.pdbx_strand_id
1 'polypeptide(L)'
;MKSQDILLLLKLVSLEIRDREAGRPRIDGWQDWELESAAPGGSALLAQELGWEDRSDVHLKASPSAMVTLSRAESPRGEGELEYSDAGERNKAEFSVRGLADSTGISKSQVSLSLQRCFEAGLAKLDRRDGVPRANAKALGELLIHGIRYVFPAKPGEVTRGIATSLGAPVLEGKLMSAGEIVPVWPDPRGNTKGAAIIPFAPSVPNAVRKDSRLYALLALTDAIRIGQPRERNLASEMLESMLKVT
;
A
#
# COMPACT_ATOMS: atom_id res chain seq x y z
N MET A 1 -3.67 -20.26 -8.40
CA MET A 1 -3.36 -18.83 -8.21
C MET A 1 -4.53 -17.98 -8.70
N LYS A 2 -4.94 -16.98 -7.94
CA LYS A 2 -5.86 -15.91 -8.36
C LYS A 2 -5.11 -14.59 -8.48
N SER A 3 -5.70 -13.60 -9.15
CA SER A 3 -5.05 -12.29 -9.29
C SER A 3 -4.83 -11.55 -7.98
N GLN A 4 -5.74 -11.74 -7.01
CA GLN A 4 -5.60 -11.20 -5.65
C GLN A 4 -4.34 -11.75 -4.95
N ASP A 5 -3.92 -12.98 -5.26
CA ASP A 5 -2.71 -13.58 -4.68
C ASP A 5 -1.45 -12.83 -5.12
N ILE A 6 -1.39 -12.41 -6.38
CA ILE A 6 -0.26 -11.62 -6.90
C ILE A 6 -0.21 -10.23 -6.25
N LEU A 7 -1.36 -9.56 -6.15
CA LEU A 7 -1.43 -8.24 -5.50
C LEU A 7 -0.98 -8.34 -4.04
N LEU A 8 -1.41 -9.38 -3.33
CA LEU A 8 -1.05 -9.58 -1.94
C LEU A 8 0.45 -9.86 -1.77
N LEU A 9 1.04 -10.72 -2.60
CA LEU A 9 2.47 -11.01 -2.58
C LEU A 9 3.32 -9.75 -2.85
N LEU A 10 2.95 -8.96 -3.85
CA LEU A 10 3.62 -7.68 -4.13
C LEU A 10 3.44 -6.68 -2.98
N LYS A 11 2.29 -6.70 -2.29
CA LYS A 11 2.08 -5.91 -1.09
C LYS A 11 3.03 -6.32 0.03
N LEU A 12 3.21 -7.62 0.29
CA LEU A 12 4.16 -8.10 1.29
C LEU A 12 5.59 -7.63 1.00
N VAL A 13 6.02 -7.69 -0.28
CA VAL A 13 7.31 -7.16 -0.72
C VAL A 13 7.41 -5.65 -0.47
N SER A 14 6.38 -4.87 -0.84
CA SER A 14 6.39 -3.41 -0.65
C SER A 14 6.55 -3.00 0.81
N LEU A 15 5.91 -3.74 1.74
CA LEU A 15 6.03 -3.52 3.17
C LEU A 15 7.43 -3.88 3.67
N GLU A 16 8.01 -4.98 3.19
CA GLU A 16 9.36 -5.40 3.57
C GLU A 16 10.46 -4.44 3.08
N ILE A 17 10.34 -3.92 1.85
CA ILE A 17 11.24 -2.87 1.36
C ILE A 17 11.14 -1.65 2.28
N ARG A 18 9.92 -1.23 2.65
CA ARG A 18 9.71 -0.09 3.53
C ARG A 18 10.31 -0.30 4.92
N ASP A 19 10.18 -1.49 5.50
CA ASP A 19 10.76 -1.83 6.79
C ASP A 19 12.30 -1.73 6.78
N ARG A 20 12.93 -2.16 5.68
CA ARG A 20 14.40 -2.08 5.52
C ARG A 20 14.88 -0.66 5.25
N GLU A 21 14.04 0.17 4.62
CA GLU A 21 14.31 1.58 4.36
C GLU A 21 13.92 2.49 5.53
N ALA A 22 13.34 1.97 6.61
CA ALA A 22 13.09 2.71 7.84
C ALA A 22 14.43 3.18 8.43
N GLY A 23 14.83 4.41 8.08
CA GLY A 23 16.15 4.99 8.34
C GLY A 23 16.80 5.69 7.14
N ARG A 24 16.23 5.59 5.92
CA ARG A 24 16.66 6.30 4.71
C ARG A 24 15.62 7.36 4.31
N PRO A 25 16.04 8.50 3.71
CA PRO A 25 15.11 9.54 3.26
C PRO A 25 14.14 8.98 2.20
N ARG A 26 12.85 9.30 2.34
CA ARG A 26 11.78 8.86 1.43
C ARG A 26 12.08 9.35 0.01
N ILE A 27 12.14 8.42 -0.95
CA ILE A 27 12.07 8.72 -2.38
C ILE A 27 10.58 8.79 -2.78
N ASP A 28 9.76 9.56 -2.05
CA ASP A 28 8.33 9.74 -2.33
C ASP A 28 8.11 11.18 -2.78
N GLY A 29 8.02 11.41 -4.09
CA GLY A 29 7.66 12.70 -4.67
C GLY A 29 6.72 12.60 -5.87
N TRP A 30 6.38 11.38 -6.31
CA TRP A 30 5.54 11.18 -7.49
C TRP A 30 4.11 10.79 -7.11
N GLN A 31 3.16 11.50 -7.72
CA GLN A 31 1.73 11.32 -7.51
C GLN A 31 0.98 11.65 -8.82
N ASP A 32 0.25 10.67 -9.36
CA ASP A 32 -0.55 10.79 -10.60
C ASP A 32 -2.05 10.66 -10.35
N TRP A 33 -2.50 11.12 -9.19
CA TRP A 33 -3.89 11.13 -8.78
C TRP A 33 -4.20 12.37 -7.95
N GLU A 34 -5.42 12.89 -8.10
CA GLU A 34 -5.91 13.96 -7.23
C GLU A 34 -6.02 13.45 -5.77
N LEU A 35 -5.44 14.19 -4.83
CA LEU A 35 -5.71 14.03 -3.40
C LEU A 35 -7.11 14.54 -3.12
N GLU A 36 -7.82 13.88 -2.22
CA GLU A 36 -9.05 14.41 -1.66
C GLU A 36 -8.67 15.67 -0.87
N SER A 37 -8.79 16.84 -1.47
CA SER A 37 -8.89 18.06 -0.70
C SER A 37 -10.15 17.89 0.13
N ALA A 38 -10.02 17.82 1.46
CA ALA A 38 -11.14 18.09 2.33
C ALA A 38 -11.70 19.44 1.86
N ALA A 39 -12.89 19.42 1.25
CA ALA A 39 -13.42 20.58 0.57
C ALA A 39 -13.39 21.80 1.53
N PRO A 40 -12.72 22.91 1.18
CA PRO A 40 -12.83 24.12 1.97
C PRO A 40 -14.21 24.71 1.68
N GLY A 41 -15.21 24.37 2.50
CA GLY A 41 -16.55 24.99 2.34
C GLY A 41 -17.76 24.25 2.93
N GLY A 42 -17.62 23.07 3.54
CA GLY A 42 -18.78 22.31 4.03
C GLY A 42 -19.28 22.64 5.45
N SER A 43 -18.47 23.32 6.28
CA SER A 43 -18.78 23.43 7.72
C SER A 43 -19.61 24.66 8.10
N ALA A 44 -19.77 25.65 7.22
CA ALA A 44 -20.48 26.89 7.55
C ALA A 44 -21.98 26.85 7.22
N LEU A 45 -22.39 26.10 6.20
CA LEU A 45 -23.79 26.03 5.76
C LEU A 45 -24.65 25.10 6.64
N LEU A 46 -24.03 24.10 7.28
CA LEU A 46 -24.73 23.14 8.16
C LEU A 46 -25.00 23.69 9.57
N ALA A 47 -24.27 24.73 9.98
CA ALA A 47 -24.50 25.42 11.26
C ALA A 47 -25.69 26.40 11.22
N GLN A 48 -26.19 26.73 10.02
CA GLN A 48 -27.31 27.67 9.83
C GLN A 48 -28.67 26.94 9.66
N GLU A 49 -28.66 25.66 9.27
CA GLU A 49 -29.88 24.84 9.12
C GLU A 49 -30.27 24.10 10.42
N LEU A 50 -29.35 23.95 11.37
CA LEU A 50 -29.64 23.40 12.69
C LEU A 50 -29.62 24.55 13.69
N GLY A 51 -30.79 25.13 13.94
CA GLY A 51 -31.03 26.23 14.87
C GLY A 51 -30.66 25.89 16.31
N TRP A 52 -29.37 25.85 16.60
CA TRP A 52 -28.81 25.73 17.93
C TRP A 52 -28.70 27.13 18.52
N GLU A 53 -29.76 27.57 19.21
CA GLU A 53 -29.74 28.79 20.01
C GLU A 53 -28.80 28.62 21.22
N ASP A 54 -27.95 29.63 21.37
CA ASP A 54 -27.14 29.94 22.54
C ASP A 54 -27.99 29.93 23.82
N ARG A 55 -27.59 29.11 24.79
CA ARG A 55 -27.96 29.25 26.19
C ARG A 55 -26.74 29.03 27.07
N SER A 56 -26.06 30.14 27.32
CA SER A 56 -25.29 30.37 28.54
C SER A 56 -26.16 30.23 29.80
N ASP A 57 -25.48 29.95 30.91
CA ASP A 57 -25.94 29.98 32.30
C ASP A 57 -26.59 28.72 32.90
N VAL A 58 -25.77 27.88 33.56
CA VAL A 58 -26.06 27.48 34.97
C VAL A 58 -24.75 27.31 35.76
N HIS A 59 -24.63 28.17 36.76
CA HIS A 59 -23.74 28.13 37.92
C HIS A 59 -24.05 26.93 38.82
N LEU A 60 -23.06 26.12 39.23
CA LEU A 60 -23.17 25.34 40.48
C LEU A 60 -21.83 25.11 41.17
N LYS A 61 -21.91 25.24 42.49
CA LYS A 61 -20.89 25.59 43.49
C LYS A 61 -19.99 24.43 43.93
N ALA A 62 -18.90 24.81 44.59
CA ALA A 62 -17.88 23.95 45.17
C ALA A 62 -18.19 23.38 46.58
N SER A 63 -17.49 22.27 46.89
CA SER A 63 -16.89 21.83 48.18
C SER A 63 -17.79 21.15 49.25
N PRO A 64 -17.22 20.47 50.28
CA PRO A 64 -16.22 19.36 50.29
C PRO A 64 -16.50 18.29 51.39
N SER A 65 -15.79 17.13 51.40
CA SER A 65 -15.43 16.23 52.54
C SER A 65 -15.16 14.80 52.02
N ALA A 66 -14.22 13.97 52.48
CA ALA A 66 -13.30 13.99 53.62
C ALA A 66 -12.08 13.07 53.34
N MET A 67 -11.04 13.30 54.14
CA MET A 67 -9.71 12.68 54.16
C MET A 67 -9.70 11.16 54.37
N VAL A 68 -8.70 10.48 53.78
CA VAL A 68 -7.85 9.51 54.51
C VAL A 68 -6.41 9.64 53.99
N THR A 69 -5.48 9.89 54.92
CA THR A 69 -4.02 9.90 54.72
C THR A 69 -3.43 8.72 55.46
N LEU A 70 -2.66 7.86 54.78
CA LEU A 70 -1.61 7.00 55.35
C LEU A 70 -0.57 6.79 54.23
N SER A 71 0.49 7.60 54.18
CA SER A 71 1.83 7.40 54.79
C SER A 71 2.80 6.61 53.89
N ARG A 72 3.67 7.40 53.24
CA ARG A 72 5.05 7.18 52.77
C ARG A 72 5.69 5.80 53.04
N ALA A 73 6.13 5.17 51.95
CA ALA A 73 7.36 4.38 51.91
C ALA A 73 8.20 4.85 50.70
N GLU A 74 9.33 5.49 50.97
CA GLU A 74 10.45 5.58 50.01
C GLU A 74 11.11 4.19 49.97
N SER A 75 11.47 3.61 48.83
CA SER A 75 12.73 3.81 48.08
C SER A 75 12.90 2.56 47.16
N PRO A 76 13.97 2.37 46.37
CA PRO A 76 14.61 3.20 45.34
C PRO A 76 14.77 2.43 43.99
N ARG A 77 15.46 3.07 43.03
CA ARG A 77 16.22 2.52 41.89
C ARG A 77 15.51 2.57 40.54
N GLY A 78 16.18 3.27 39.63
CA GLY A 78 15.75 3.42 38.26
C GLY A 78 15.83 2.12 37.50
N GLU A 79 14.85 1.94 36.64
CA GLU A 79 14.98 1.18 35.42
C GLU A 79 14.48 2.14 34.35
N GLY A 80 15.33 2.45 33.38
CA GLY A 80 14.91 3.21 32.22
C GLY A 80 13.71 2.49 31.62
N GLU A 81 12.60 3.21 31.46
CA GLU A 81 11.54 2.81 30.54
C GLU A 81 12.18 2.75 29.16
N LEU A 82 12.68 1.56 28.87
CA LEU A 82 13.11 1.11 27.58
C LEU A 82 11.96 1.40 26.62
N GLU A 83 12.16 2.32 25.67
CA GLU A 83 11.35 2.47 24.45
C GLU A 83 11.44 1.16 23.63
N TYR A 84 10.86 0.08 24.15
CA TYR A 84 10.71 -1.19 23.49
C TYR A 84 9.22 -1.36 23.21
N SER A 85 8.84 -1.12 21.94
CA SER A 85 7.97 -2.02 21.14
C SER A 85 6.91 -1.34 20.26
N ASP A 86 6.68 -0.03 20.32
CA ASP A 86 5.63 0.60 19.49
C ASP A 86 5.92 0.49 17.98
N ALA A 87 7.17 0.55 17.55
CA ALA A 87 7.54 0.34 16.14
C ALA A 87 7.40 -1.12 15.69
N GLY A 88 7.70 -2.09 16.56
CA GLY A 88 7.60 -3.52 16.27
C GLY A 88 6.15 -4.03 16.22
N GLU A 89 5.30 -3.51 17.11
CA GLU A 89 3.86 -3.82 17.10
C GLU A 89 3.14 -3.17 15.92
N ARG A 90 3.46 -1.91 15.59
CA ARG A 90 2.93 -1.24 14.40
C ARG A 90 3.28 -2.00 13.12
N ASN A 91 4.52 -2.47 13.01
CA ASN A 91 4.94 -3.25 11.86
C ASN A 91 4.12 -4.56 11.74
N LYS A 92 3.98 -5.31 12.84
CA LYS A 92 3.15 -6.53 12.86
C LYS A 92 1.68 -6.29 12.51
N ALA A 93 1.13 -5.13 12.88
CA ALA A 93 -0.25 -4.76 12.55
C ALA A 93 -0.48 -4.58 11.04
N GLU A 94 0.52 -4.08 10.29
CA GLU A 94 0.41 -3.88 8.84
C GLU A 94 0.45 -5.19 8.05
N PHE A 95 1.21 -6.17 8.53
CA PHE A 95 1.24 -7.54 8.00
C PHE A 95 0.05 -8.41 8.47
N SER A 96 -0.78 -7.91 9.38
CA SER A 96 -1.99 -8.61 9.81
C SER A 96 -3.02 -8.70 8.68
N VAL A 97 -3.94 -9.67 8.75
CA VAL A 97 -5.05 -9.79 7.79
C VAL A 97 -5.84 -8.48 7.66
N ARG A 98 -6.00 -7.75 8.76
CA ARG A 98 -6.68 -6.45 8.77
C ARG A 98 -5.85 -5.39 8.04
N GLY A 99 -4.58 -5.25 8.37
CA GLY A 99 -3.68 -4.27 7.73
C GLY A 99 -3.54 -4.51 6.22
N LEU A 100 -3.41 -5.77 5.81
CA LEU A 100 -3.37 -6.16 4.41
C LEU A 100 -4.69 -5.87 3.70
N ALA A 101 -5.84 -6.13 4.33
CA ALA A 101 -7.14 -5.80 3.75
C ALA A 101 -7.30 -4.29 3.55
N ASP A 102 -6.97 -3.49 4.56
CA ASP A 102 -7.14 -2.03 4.55
C ASP A 102 -6.21 -1.36 3.51
N SER A 103 -5.00 -1.90 3.33
CA SER A 103 -4.00 -1.38 2.38
C SER A 103 -4.21 -1.84 0.93
N THR A 104 -4.73 -3.05 0.71
CA THR A 104 -4.93 -3.60 -0.65
C THR A 104 -6.36 -3.45 -1.18
N GLY A 105 -7.33 -3.17 -0.31
CA GLY A 105 -8.76 -3.18 -0.65
C GLY A 105 -9.34 -4.59 -0.86
N ILE A 106 -8.59 -5.65 -0.53
CA ILE A 106 -9.08 -7.03 -0.56
C ILE A 106 -9.82 -7.32 0.74
N SER A 107 -10.97 -8.00 0.69
CA SER A 107 -11.70 -8.39 1.91
C SER A 107 -10.84 -9.31 2.81
N LYS A 108 -11.01 -9.21 4.14
CA LYS A 108 -10.28 -10.03 5.12
C LYS A 108 -10.32 -11.53 4.83
N SER A 109 -11.49 -12.06 4.48
CA SER A 109 -11.64 -13.49 4.14
C SER A 109 -10.85 -13.87 2.89
N GLN A 110 -10.86 -13.03 1.84
CA GLN A 110 -10.03 -13.25 0.65
C GLN A 110 -8.54 -13.12 0.95
N VAL A 111 -8.11 -12.20 1.83
CA VAL A 111 -6.72 -12.12 2.28
C VAL A 111 -6.29 -13.42 2.95
N SER A 112 -7.06 -13.95 3.91
CA SER A 112 -6.74 -15.22 4.58
C SER A 112 -6.64 -16.38 3.59
N LEU A 113 -7.62 -16.52 2.69
CA LEU A 113 -7.60 -17.57 1.66
C LEU A 113 -6.45 -17.39 0.66
N SER A 114 -6.06 -16.15 0.38
CA SER A 114 -4.95 -15.82 -0.51
C SER A 114 -3.61 -16.20 0.12
N LEU A 115 -3.37 -15.82 1.38
CA LEU A 115 -2.18 -16.23 2.12
C LEU A 115 -2.05 -17.75 2.18
N GLN A 116 -3.14 -18.46 2.47
CA GLN A 116 -3.14 -19.93 2.50
C GLN A 116 -2.68 -20.51 1.16
N ARG A 117 -3.25 -20.07 0.03
CA ARG A 117 -2.84 -20.52 -1.30
C ARG A 117 -1.38 -20.17 -1.60
N CYS A 118 -0.92 -18.99 -1.19
CA CYS A 118 0.47 -18.57 -1.38
C CYS A 118 1.45 -19.42 -0.55
N PHE A 119 1.08 -19.83 0.67
CA PHE A 119 1.87 -20.74 1.48
C PHE A 119 1.91 -22.14 0.86
N GLU A 120 0.77 -22.68 0.44
CA GLU A 120 0.69 -23.98 -0.25
C GLU A 120 1.52 -24.01 -1.55
N ALA A 121 1.55 -22.90 -2.29
CA ALA A 121 2.34 -22.76 -3.51
C ALA A 121 3.83 -22.45 -3.27
N GLY A 122 4.28 -22.26 -2.02
CA GLY A 122 5.66 -21.89 -1.68
C GLY A 122 6.06 -20.45 -2.08
N LEU A 123 5.08 -19.60 -2.42
CA LEU A 123 5.27 -18.20 -2.79
C LEU A 123 5.29 -17.25 -1.58
N ALA A 124 4.82 -17.71 -0.43
CA ALA A 124 4.96 -17.01 0.83
C ALA A 124 5.41 -17.97 1.93
N LYS A 125 5.92 -17.42 3.04
CA LYS A 125 6.28 -18.15 4.25
C LYS A 125 6.01 -17.27 5.47
N LEU A 126 5.80 -17.89 6.63
CA LEU A 126 5.84 -17.15 7.90
C LEU A 126 7.30 -16.92 8.28
N ASP A 127 7.64 -15.68 8.61
CA ASP A 127 8.94 -15.38 9.16
C ASP A 127 9.10 -16.00 10.55
N ARG A 128 10.28 -16.52 10.84
CA ARG A 128 10.54 -17.24 12.10
C ARG A 128 10.74 -16.31 13.29
N ARG A 129 11.05 -15.04 13.07
CA ARG A 129 11.39 -14.07 14.14
C ARG A 129 10.14 -13.39 14.68
N ASP A 130 9.30 -12.86 13.79
CA ASP A 130 8.13 -12.05 14.16
C ASP A 130 6.77 -12.75 13.90
N GLY A 131 6.79 -13.87 13.15
CA GLY A 131 5.60 -14.65 12.81
C GLY A 131 4.73 -14.02 11.73
N VAL A 132 5.23 -13.05 10.97
CA VAL A 132 4.43 -12.36 9.93
C VAL A 132 4.63 -13.00 8.56
N PRO A 133 3.65 -12.92 7.64
CA PRO A 133 3.81 -13.40 6.28
C PRO A 133 4.89 -12.61 5.51
N ARG A 134 5.80 -13.32 4.84
CA ARG A 134 6.80 -12.79 3.91
C ARG A 134 6.65 -13.46 2.56
N ALA A 135 6.80 -12.69 1.49
CA ALA A 135 6.86 -13.27 0.15
C ALA A 135 8.19 -14.00 -0.06
N ASN A 136 8.17 -15.10 -0.79
CA ASN A 136 9.37 -15.73 -1.29
C ASN A 136 9.81 -14.98 -2.55
N ALA A 137 10.67 -13.97 -2.38
CA ALA A 137 11.08 -13.06 -3.45
C ALA A 137 11.62 -13.77 -4.69
N LYS A 138 12.39 -14.86 -4.50
CA LYS A 138 12.93 -15.67 -5.60
C LYS A 138 11.82 -16.34 -6.41
N ALA A 139 10.95 -17.11 -5.74
CA ALA A 139 9.87 -17.82 -6.42
C ALA A 139 8.84 -16.87 -7.04
N LEU A 140 8.56 -15.74 -6.37
CA LEU A 140 7.73 -14.68 -6.91
C LEU A 140 8.37 -14.06 -8.16
N GLY A 141 9.67 -13.77 -8.15
CA GLY A 141 10.40 -13.27 -9.30
C GLY A 141 10.32 -14.21 -10.50
N GLU A 142 10.55 -15.51 -10.29
CA GLU A 142 10.41 -16.53 -11.34
C GLU A 142 9.00 -16.52 -11.97
N LEU A 143 7.96 -16.46 -11.13
CA LEU A 143 6.57 -16.37 -11.60
C LEU A 143 6.28 -15.07 -12.35
N LEU A 144 6.72 -13.93 -11.83
CA LEU A 144 6.43 -12.63 -12.43
C LEU A 144 7.19 -12.42 -13.74
N ILE A 145 8.44 -12.87 -13.84
CA ILE A 145 9.28 -12.62 -15.01
C ILE A 145 8.91 -13.59 -16.14
N HIS A 146 8.69 -14.87 -15.81
CA HIS A 146 8.51 -15.91 -16.82
C HIS A 146 7.05 -16.33 -17.01
N GLY A 147 6.22 -16.23 -15.97
CA GLY A 147 4.86 -16.77 -15.97
C GLY A 147 3.76 -15.74 -16.23
N ILE A 148 3.85 -14.54 -15.65
CA ILE A 148 2.69 -13.63 -15.48
C ILE A 148 1.96 -13.32 -16.78
N ARG A 149 2.70 -13.12 -17.87
CA ARG A 149 2.15 -12.78 -19.19
C ARG A 149 1.25 -13.87 -19.78
N TYR A 150 1.45 -15.12 -19.36
CA TYR A 150 0.69 -16.27 -19.84
C TYR A 150 -0.50 -16.58 -18.93
N VAL A 151 -0.34 -16.41 -17.61
CA VAL A 151 -1.41 -16.71 -16.63
C VAL A 151 -2.41 -15.56 -16.48
N PHE A 152 -1.97 -14.32 -16.71
CA PHE A 152 -2.80 -13.11 -16.64
C PHE A 152 -2.56 -12.22 -17.87
N PRO A 153 -2.89 -12.70 -19.09
CA PRO A 153 -2.68 -11.91 -20.30
C PRO A 153 -3.49 -10.60 -20.23
N ALA A 154 -2.89 -9.50 -20.67
CA ALA A 154 -3.58 -8.23 -20.89
C ALA A 154 -3.41 -7.79 -22.34
N LYS A 155 -4.38 -7.02 -22.80
CA LYS A 155 -4.32 -6.31 -24.08
C LYS A 155 -4.71 -4.86 -23.85
N PRO A 156 -4.07 -3.91 -24.54
CA PRO A 156 -4.53 -2.53 -24.60
C PRO A 156 -5.98 -2.46 -25.07
N GLY A 157 -6.82 -1.78 -24.30
CA GLY A 157 -8.21 -1.49 -24.63
C GLY A 157 -8.38 -0.06 -25.15
N GLU A 158 -9.61 0.45 -25.01
CA GLU A 158 -9.96 1.81 -25.41
C GLU A 158 -9.16 2.88 -24.67
N VAL A 159 -9.03 4.05 -25.29
CA VAL A 159 -8.37 5.20 -24.67
C VAL A 159 -9.29 5.78 -23.60
N THR A 160 -8.81 5.80 -22.36
CA THR A 160 -9.55 6.27 -21.19
C THR A 160 -8.67 7.08 -20.25
N ARG A 161 -9.26 7.67 -19.21
CA ARG A 161 -8.57 8.33 -18.10
C ARG A 161 -8.16 7.27 -17.07
N GLY A 162 -6.95 7.39 -16.52
CA GLY A 162 -6.43 6.43 -15.55
C GLY A 162 -5.09 6.81 -14.96
N ILE A 163 -4.54 5.90 -14.16
CA ILE A 163 -3.20 6.02 -13.57
C ILE A 163 -2.20 5.39 -14.56
N ALA A 164 -1.11 6.08 -14.90
CA ALA A 164 -0.10 5.53 -15.79
C ALA A 164 0.49 4.22 -15.25
N THR A 165 0.71 3.23 -16.13
CA THR A 165 1.35 1.94 -15.80
C THR A 165 2.38 1.57 -16.87
N SER A 166 3.09 0.45 -16.71
CA SER A 166 4.06 -0.07 -17.68
C SER A 166 5.04 1.02 -18.13
N LEU A 167 5.30 1.19 -19.42
CA LEU A 167 6.19 2.23 -19.95
C LEU A 167 5.79 3.67 -19.64
N GLY A 168 4.51 3.93 -19.37
CA GLY A 168 4.06 5.26 -18.94
C GLY A 168 4.35 5.55 -17.48
N ALA A 169 4.76 4.53 -16.71
CA ALA A 169 5.04 4.70 -15.31
C ALA A 169 6.40 5.39 -15.09
N PRO A 170 6.52 6.28 -14.09
CA PRO A 170 7.76 6.98 -13.75
C PRO A 170 8.93 6.07 -13.44
N VAL A 171 8.65 4.87 -12.92
CA VAL A 171 9.69 3.88 -12.64
C VAL A 171 10.48 3.50 -13.91
N LEU A 172 9.88 3.67 -15.10
CA LEU A 172 10.50 3.44 -16.40
C LEU A 172 10.73 4.72 -17.22
N GLU A 173 10.37 5.90 -16.68
CA GLU A 173 10.50 7.17 -17.38
C GLU A 173 11.96 7.49 -17.71
N GLY A 174 12.21 7.94 -18.94
CA GLY A 174 13.55 8.26 -19.44
C GLY A 174 14.49 7.08 -19.66
N LYS A 175 14.08 5.84 -19.32
CA LYS A 175 14.91 4.64 -19.49
C LYS A 175 14.74 3.99 -20.86
N LEU A 176 13.63 4.26 -21.53
CA LEU A 176 13.33 3.79 -22.89
C LEU A 176 12.69 4.93 -23.69
N MET A 177 13.04 5.00 -24.98
CA MET A 177 12.35 5.90 -25.91
C MET A 177 11.04 5.27 -26.33
N SER A 178 9.92 5.85 -25.91
CA SER A 178 8.60 5.46 -26.41
C SER A 178 8.40 6.08 -27.79
N ALA A 179 8.19 5.27 -28.82
CA ALA A 179 8.10 5.71 -30.21
C ALA A 179 6.72 6.33 -30.54
N GLY A 180 6.25 7.27 -29.70
CA GLY A 180 4.92 7.86 -29.84
C GLY A 180 3.78 6.89 -29.51
N GLU A 181 4.05 5.85 -28.71
CA GLU A 181 3.03 4.88 -28.32
C GLU A 181 2.05 5.49 -27.32
N ILE A 182 0.79 5.04 -27.38
CA ILE A 182 -0.24 5.46 -26.41
C ILE A 182 0.13 4.88 -25.05
N VAL A 183 0.30 5.77 -24.07
CA VAL A 183 0.61 5.38 -22.68
C VAL A 183 -0.42 4.40 -22.15
N PRO A 184 -0.03 3.24 -21.61
CA PRO A 184 -0.96 2.35 -20.94
C PRO A 184 -1.35 2.90 -19.57
N VAL A 185 -2.64 2.77 -19.21
CA VAL A 185 -3.18 3.25 -17.93
C VAL A 185 -4.04 2.18 -17.26
N TRP A 186 -4.02 2.13 -15.93
CA TRP A 186 -5.10 1.48 -15.18
C TRP A 186 -6.32 2.40 -15.18
N PRO A 187 -7.47 1.99 -15.77
CA PRO A 187 -8.65 2.84 -15.85
C PRO A 187 -9.10 3.27 -14.45
N ASP A 188 -9.17 4.57 -14.25
CA ASP A 188 -9.61 5.13 -12.97
C ASP A 188 -10.06 6.59 -13.16
N PRO A 189 -11.28 6.96 -12.71
CA PRO A 189 -11.80 8.32 -12.84
C PRO A 189 -10.91 9.41 -12.21
N ARG A 190 -10.11 9.07 -11.21
CA ARG A 190 -9.24 10.01 -10.46
C ARG A 190 -7.79 10.03 -10.97
N GLY A 191 -7.44 9.25 -11.99
CA GLY A 191 -6.08 9.26 -12.55
C GLY A 191 -5.88 10.43 -13.50
N ASN A 192 -4.68 11.00 -13.63
CA ASN A 192 -4.48 12.22 -14.44
C ASN A 192 -3.95 11.95 -15.85
N THR A 193 -3.72 10.68 -16.20
CA THR A 193 -3.18 10.28 -17.49
C THR A 193 -4.29 9.78 -18.42
N LYS A 194 -4.28 10.21 -19.69
CA LYS A 194 -5.12 9.65 -20.75
C LYS A 194 -4.31 8.64 -21.56
N GLY A 195 -4.84 7.43 -21.72
CA GLY A 195 -4.07 6.35 -22.30
C GLY A 195 -4.87 5.09 -22.59
N ALA A 196 -4.22 4.07 -23.15
CA ALA A 196 -4.86 2.81 -23.48
C ALA A 196 -5.16 2.00 -22.20
N ALA A 197 -6.42 1.60 -22.03
CA ALA A 197 -6.85 0.88 -20.85
C ALA A 197 -6.14 -0.48 -20.72
N ILE A 198 -5.48 -0.71 -19.60
CA ILE A 198 -4.98 -2.02 -19.19
C ILE A 198 -5.78 -2.47 -17.98
N ILE A 199 -6.51 -3.59 -18.13
CA ILE A 199 -7.24 -4.19 -17.03
C ILE A 199 -6.21 -4.67 -15.99
N PRO A 200 -6.20 -4.10 -14.77
CA PRO A 200 -5.34 -4.59 -13.71
C PRO A 200 -5.77 -6.01 -13.37
N PHE A 201 -4.84 -6.90 -13.03
CA PHE A 201 -5.22 -8.27 -12.71
C PHE A 201 -6.14 -8.33 -11.48
N ALA A 202 -5.99 -7.43 -10.51
CA ALA A 202 -6.92 -7.29 -9.38
C ALA A 202 -7.69 -5.95 -9.43
N PRO A 203 -9.03 -5.94 -9.28
CA PRO A 203 -9.82 -4.71 -9.36
C PRO A 203 -9.45 -3.61 -8.36
N SER A 204 -8.85 -3.97 -7.23
CA SER A 204 -8.47 -3.04 -6.17
C SER A 204 -7.12 -2.35 -6.40
N VAL A 205 -6.38 -2.70 -7.47
CA VAL A 205 -5.06 -2.12 -7.78
C VAL A 205 -5.06 -0.59 -7.78
N PRO A 206 -5.94 0.13 -8.51
CA PRO A 206 -5.92 1.59 -8.53
C PRO A 206 -6.07 2.22 -7.14
N ASN A 207 -6.82 1.59 -6.24
CA ASN A 207 -6.97 2.07 -4.87
C ASN A 207 -5.77 1.74 -3.98
N ALA A 208 -5.15 0.57 -4.19
CA ALA A 208 -4.00 0.13 -3.40
C ALA A 208 -2.74 0.96 -3.69
N VAL A 209 -2.47 1.23 -4.98
CA VAL A 209 -1.25 1.95 -5.40
C VAL A 209 -1.20 3.41 -4.94
N ARG A 210 -2.36 4.03 -4.72
CA ARG A 210 -2.44 5.40 -4.19
C ARG A 210 -1.86 5.56 -2.78
N LYS A 211 -1.85 4.47 -2.02
CA LYS A 211 -1.39 4.45 -0.63
C LYS A 211 0.07 4.01 -0.54
N ASP A 212 0.66 3.52 -1.63
CA ASP A 212 1.94 2.83 -1.61
C ASP A 212 2.66 2.93 -2.97
N SER A 213 3.64 3.84 -3.03
CA SER A 213 4.50 4.09 -4.18
C SER A 213 5.38 2.89 -4.56
N ARG A 214 5.79 2.06 -3.59
CA ARG A 214 6.60 0.86 -3.86
C ARG A 214 5.74 -0.21 -4.50
N LEU A 215 4.52 -0.40 -3.98
CA LEU A 215 3.54 -1.28 -4.61
C LEU A 215 3.19 -0.81 -6.02
N TYR A 216 3.02 0.51 -6.22
CA TYR A 216 2.84 1.10 -7.55
C TYR A 216 3.97 0.69 -8.50
N ALA A 217 5.23 0.90 -8.11
CA ALA A 217 6.38 0.59 -8.94
C ALA A 217 6.46 -0.91 -9.30
N LEU A 218 6.27 -1.80 -8.31
CA LEU A 218 6.24 -3.24 -8.52
C LEU A 218 5.15 -3.67 -9.53
N LEU A 219 3.95 -3.11 -9.40
CA LEU A 219 2.82 -3.41 -10.28
C LEU A 219 3.04 -2.85 -11.69
N ALA A 220 3.57 -1.64 -11.82
CA ALA A 220 3.88 -1.04 -13.11
C ALA A 220 4.95 -1.83 -13.87
N LEU A 221 6.01 -2.28 -13.18
CA LEU A 221 7.02 -3.17 -13.75
C LEU A 221 6.43 -4.52 -14.17
N THR A 222 5.53 -5.07 -13.35
CA THR A 222 4.81 -6.31 -13.68
C THR A 222 3.99 -6.15 -14.97
N ASP A 223 3.33 -5.00 -15.16
CA ASP A 223 2.62 -4.70 -16.39
C ASP A 223 3.54 -4.52 -17.60
N ALA A 224 4.69 -3.88 -17.43
CA ALA A 224 5.71 -3.81 -18.48
C ALA A 224 6.18 -5.21 -18.94
N ILE A 225 6.27 -6.18 -18.04
CA ILE A 225 6.55 -7.58 -18.38
C ILE A 225 5.34 -8.24 -19.10
N ARG A 226 4.12 -7.94 -18.65
CA ARG A 226 2.86 -8.51 -19.17
C ARG A 226 2.58 -8.12 -20.62
N ILE A 227 2.70 -6.83 -20.94
CA ILE A 227 2.26 -6.25 -22.22
C ILE A 227 3.40 -5.68 -23.08
N GLY A 228 4.57 -5.46 -22.51
CA GLY A 228 5.65 -4.75 -23.19
C GLY A 228 6.35 -5.55 -24.30
N GLN A 229 7.07 -4.81 -25.13
CA GLN A 229 7.98 -5.31 -26.15
C GLN A 229 9.22 -5.97 -25.53
N PRO A 230 9.98 -6.82 -26.27
CA PRO A 230 11.12 -7.54 -25.72
C PRO A 230 12.13 -6.67 -24.95
N ARG A 231 12.45 -5.47 -25.45
CA ARG A 231 13.39 -4.55 -24.77
C ARG A 231 12.84 -4.03 -23.44
N GLU A 232 11.55 -3.70 -23.42
CA GLU A 232 10.83 -3.18 -22.27
C GLU A 232 10.70 -4.25 -21.19
N ARG A 233 10.35 -5.47 -21.60
CA ARG A 233 10.27 -6.63 -20.70
C ARG A 233 11.61 -6.93 -20.05
N ASN A 234 12.71 -6.89 -20.82
CA ASN A 234 14.03 -7.17 -20.28
C ASN A 234 14.42 -6.13 -19.21
N LEU A 235 14.28 -4.84 -19.52
CA LEU A 235 14.55 -3.78 -18.55
C LEU A 235 13.64 -3.89 -17.32
N ALA A 236 12.34 -4.11 -17.52
CA ALA A 236 11.39 -4.25 -16.42
C ALA A 236 11.70 -5.47 -15.55
N SER A 237 12.16 -6.58 -16.14
CA SER A 237 12.58 -7.77 -15.43
C SER A 237 13.81 -7.50 -14.57
N GLU A 238 14.84 -6.85 -15.12
CA GLU A 238 16.06 -6.47 -14.38
C GLU A 238 15.73 -5.57 -13.18
N MET A 239 14.87 -4.57 -13.39
CA MET A 239 14.44 -3.65 -12.34
C MET A 239 13.59 -4.35 -11.28
N LEU A 240 12.65 -5.21 -11.69
CA LEU A 240 11.80 -5.96 -10.78
C LEU A 240 12.64 -6.93 -9.93
N GLU A 241 13.61 -7.62 -10.54
CA GLU A 241 14.56 -8.44 -9.80
C GLU A 241 15.35 -7.63 -8.79
N SER A 242 15.81 -6.44 -9.17
CA SER A 242 16.55 -5.56 -8.25
C SER A 242 15.69 -5.19 -7.04
N MET A 243 14.42 -4.86 -7.24
CA MET A 243 13.49 -4.56 -6.14
C MET A 243 13.21 -5.80 -5.27
N LEU A 244 13.06 -6.97 -5.89
CA LEU A 244 12.81 -8.22 -5.17
C LEU A 244 14.04 -8.72 -4.40
N LYS A 245 15.26 -8.52 -4.90
CA LYS A 245 16.51 -8.90 -4.21
C LYS A 245 16.77 -8.09 -2.95
N VAL A 246 16.13 -6.92 -2.81
CA VAL A 246 16.16 -6.13 -1.58
C VAL A 246 15.39 -6.82 -0.44
N THR A 247 14.68 -7.92 -0.72
CA THR A 247 13.85 -8.74 0.19
C THR A 247 14.56 -10.07 0.45
#